data_AF-A0A9D7RP71-F1
#
_entry.id   AF-A0A9D7RP71-F1
#
_cell.length_a   1.000
_cell.length_b   1.000
_cell.length_c   1.000
_cell.angle_alpha   90.00
_cell.angle_beta   90.00
_cell.angle_gamma   90.00
#
_symmetry.space_group_name_H-M   'P 1'
#
loop_
_entity.id
_entity.type
_entity.pdbx_description
1 polymer ?
#
loop_
_entity_poly.entity_id
_entity_poly.type
_entity_poly.pdbx_seq_one_letter_code
_entity_poly.pdbx_strand_id
1 'polypeptide(L)'
;MTVLAEDDLQITLPAGVAGRKFDDETSHGLSHCMKAVDFIVELDDRTYFVEFKDPENPNAKPKDSAAFLKKFMSGAIDSDLKTKYRDSWLYEYAEGRAKKPIYYLVLIGASTLSDAELITRTDALKRQIPMNGPADRPWKKPFVAGCAVMNLAAWNRTLTHIPANRVGP
;
A
#
# COMPACT_ATOMS: atom_id res chain seq x y z
N MET A 1 -11.49 -14.92 11.07
CA MET A 1 -11.29 -13.88 10.03
C MET A 1 -10.71 -12.68 10.74
N THR A 2 -9.66 -12.08 10.17
CA THR A 2 -8.97 -10.93 10.76
C THR A 2 -9.32 -9.71 9.94
N VAL A 3 -9.65 -8.59 10.58
CA VAL A 3 -9.92 -7.32 9.91
C VAL A 3 -8.79 -6.36 10.24
N LEU A 4 -8.23 -5.74 9.21
CA LEU A 4 -7.25 -4.65 9.33
C LEU A 4 -7.93 -3.37 8.86
N ALA A 5 -7.93 -2.34 9.68
CA ALA A 5 -8.63 -1.09 9.42
C ALA A 5 -7.72 0.11 9.73
N GLU A 6 -7.76 1.12 8.85
CA GLU A 6 -7.19 2.45 9.07
C GLU A 6 -8.29 3.47 8.76
N ASP A 7 -8.62 4.29 9.76
CA ASP A 7 -9.74 5.23 9.69
C ASP A 7 -11.04 4.58 9.20
N ASP A 8 -11.55 5.00 8.04
CA ASP A 8 -12.80 4.52 7.44
C ASP A 8 -12.56 3.46 6.35
N LEU A 9 -11.34 2.95 6.17
CA LEU A 9 -11.04 1.86 5.24
C LEU A 9 -10.65 0.59 5.99
N GLN A 10 -11.10 -0.56 5.51
CA GLN A 10 -10.70 -1.85 6.06
C GLN A 10 -10.53 -2.92 4.97
N ILE A 11 -9.70 -3.91 5.26
CA ILE A 11 -9.60 -5.17 4.51
C ILE A 11 -9.91 -6.36 5.41
N THR A 12 -10.56 -7.38 4.86
CA THR A 12 -10.82 -8.65 5.57
C THR A 12 -9.89 -9.73 5.07
N LEU A 13 -9.11 -10.31 5.97
CA LEU A 13 -8.17 -11.39 5.65
C LEU A 13 -8.85 -12.77 5.71
N PRO A 14 -8.51 -13.69 4.78
CA PRO A 14 -8.91 -15.09 4.86
C PRO A 14 -8.53 -15.72 6.20
N ALA A 15 -9.22 -16.82 6.55
CA ALA A 15 -8.80 -17.63 7.69
C ALA A 15 -7.38 -18.16 7.48
N GLY A 16 -6.54 -18.10 8.52
CA GLY A 16 -5.15 -18.55 8.49
C GLY A 16 -4.15 -17.54 7.91
N VAL A 17 -4.61 -16.45 7.28
CA VAL A 17 -3.73 -15.37 6.82
C VAL A 17 -3.40 -14.45 7.99
N ALA A 18 -2.11 -14.24 8.23
CA ALA A 18 -1.62 -13.32 9.24
C ALA A 18 -1.53 -11.90 8.66
N GLY A 19 -1.90 -10.91 9.45
CA GLY A 19 -1.67 -9.51 9.09
C GLY A 19 -1.53 -8.66 10.35
N ARG A 20 -0.73 -7.60 10.25
CA ARG A 20 -0.44 -6.69 11.37
C ARG A 20 -0.43 -5.24 10.91
N LYS A 21 -0.83 -4.33 11.80
CA LYS A 21 -0.50 -2.91 11.68
C LYS A 21 1.01 -2.74 11.85
N PHE A 22 1.59 -1.87 11.04
CA PHE A 22 3.03 -1.75 10.91
C PHE A 22 3.53 -0.31 10.96
N ASP A 23 2.67 0.70 10.97
CA ASP A 23 3.06 2.10 11.16
C ASP A 23 2.88 2.58 12.61
N ASP A 24 2.47 1.70 13.52
CA ASP A 24 2.30 1.98 14.93
C ASP A 24 3.62 1.94 15.73
N GLU A 25 3.66 2.61 16.89
CA GLU A 25 4.85 2.69 17.73
C GLU A 25 5.29 1.33 18.32
N THR A 26 4.36 0.39 18.50
CA THR A 26 4.64 -0.89 19.16
C THR A 26 5.30 -1.88 18.19
N SER A 27 4.79 -1.94 16.96
CA SER A 27 5.18 -2.88 15.91
C SER A 27 6.38 -2.36 15.11
N HIS A 28 6.44 -1.05 14.85
CA HIS A 28 7.53 -0.44 14.07
C HIS A 28 8.65 0.08 14.97
N GLY A 29 8.31 0.89 15.96
CA GLY A 29 9.25 1.52 16.91
C GLY A 29 10.23 2.54 16.32
N LEU A 30 10.27 2.76 15.00
CA LEU A 30 11.26 3.60 14.31
C LEU A 30 10.66 4.76 13.51
N SER A 31 9.45 5.22 13.85
CA SER A 31 8.75 6.32 13.13
C SER A 31 9.54 7.64 13.09
N HIS A 32 10.51 7.82 14.00
CA HIS A 32 11.40 8.97 14.04
C HIS A 32 12.46 8.99 12.92
N CYS A 33 12.77 7.85 12.29
CA CYS A 33 13.84 7.74 11.28
C CYS A 33 13.51 6.85 10.07
N MET A 34 12.44 6.07 10.13
CA MET A 34 11.95 5.22 9.04
C MET A 34 10.45 5.46 8.84
N LYS A 35 10.00 5.46 7.59
CA LYS A 35 8.57 5.42 7.28
C LYS A 35 8.08 3.99 7.14
N ALA A 36 6.82 3.75 7.48
CA ALA A 36 6.21 2.44 7.40
C ALA A 36 4.94 2.48 6.55
N VAL A 37 4.65 1.38 5.85
CA VAL A 37 3.31 1.12 5.33
C VAL A 37 2.37 0.81 6.50
N ASP A 38 1.08 1.03 6.32
CA ASP A 38 0.11 0.85 7.41
C ASP A 38 -0.02 -0.62 7.81
N PHE A 39 0.03 -1.55 6.87
CA PHE A 39 -0.09 -2.99 7.15
C PHE A 39 0.90 -3.87 6.42
N ILE A 40 1.25 -4.99 7.07
CA ILE A 40 1.93 -6.14 6.46
C ILE A 40 1.01 -7.35 6.56
N VAL A 41 0.72 -7.98 5.42
CA VAL A 41 -0.11 -9.19 5.31
C VAL A 41 0.74 -10.33 4.75
N GLU A 42 0.78 -11.45 5.45
CA GLU A 42 1.60 -12.61 5.10
C GLU A 42 0.71 -13.77 4.65
N LEU A 43 0.77 -14.07 3.35
CA LEU A 43 0.16 -15.26 2.76
C LEU A 43 1.23 -16.35 2.65
N ASP A 44 0.82 -17.57 2.30
CA ASP A 44 1.75 -18.71 2.21
C ASP A 44 2.88 -18.46 1.20
N ASP A 45 2.57 -17.89 0.04
CA ASP A 45 3.49 -17.75 -1.09
C ASP A 45 4.04 -16.33 -1.30
N ARG A 46 3.50 -15.32 -0.60
CA ARG A 46 3.85 -13.90 -0.79
C ARG A 46 3.56 -13.06 0.44
N THR A 47 4.09 -11.86 0.44
CA THR A 47 3.80 -10.83 1.45
C THR A 47 3.24 -9.59 0.76
N TYR A 48 2.20 -9.01 1.33
CA TYR A 48 1.67 -7.71 0.89
C TYR A 48 2.07 -6.63 1.87
N PHE A 49 2.67 -5.57 1.33
CA PHE A 49 2.82 -4.30 2.01
C PHE A 49 1.66 -3.43 1.55
N VAL A 50 0.82 -3.01 2.49
CA VAL A 50 -0.43 -2.33 2.18
C VAL A 50 -0.43 -0.95 2.80
N GLU A 51 -0.68 0.07 1.97
CA GLU A 51 -0.85 1.46 2.37
C GLU A 51 -2.27 1.92 2.01
N PHE A 52 -2.96 2.56 2.95
CA PHE A 52 -4.26 3.18 2.76
C PHE A 52 -4.09 4.71 2.63
N LYS A 53 -4.92 5.30 1.77
CA LYS A 53 -5.15 6.75 1.72
C LYS A 53 -6.63 7.00 1.48
N ASP A 54 -7.32 7.66 2.40
CA ASP A 54 -8.77 7.89 2.28
C ASP A 54 -9.11 9.38 2.12
N PRO A 55 -8.98 9.96 0.92
CA PRO A 55 -9.39 11.34 0.69
C PRO A 55 -10.90 11.56 0.77
N GLU A 56 -11.72 10.52 0.60
CA GLU A 56 -13.18 10.61 0.74
C GLU A 56 -13.66 10.13 2.11
N ASN A 57 -12.78 10.12 3.13
CA ASN A 57 -13.16 9.84 4.50
C ASN A 57 -14.28 10.79 4.94
N PRO A 58 -15.43 10.29 5.48
CA PRO A 58 -16.54 11.13 5.91
C PRO A 58 -16.17 12.19 6.97
N ASN A 59 -15.11 11.96 7.73
CA ASN A 59 -14.61 12.87 8.76
C ASN A 59 -13.56 13.86 8.24
N ALA A 60 -13.11 13.71 6.98
CA ALA A 60 -12.15 14.63 6.37
C ALA A 60 -12.81 15.95 5.95
N LYS A 61 -12.06 17.05 6.02
CA LYS A 61 -12.56 18.34 5.52
C LYS A 61 -12.54 18.31 3.98
N PRO A 62 -13.56 18.83 3.28
CA PRO A 62 -13.61 18.83 1.81
C PRO A 62 -12.36 19.41 1.13
N LYS A 63 -11.76 20.44 1.74
CA LYS A 63 -10.51 21.04 1.26
C LYS A 63 -9.32 20.07 1.26
N ASP A 64 -9.28 19.15 2.22
CA ASP A 64 -8.17 18.21 2.40
C ASP A 64 -8.30 17.07 1.37
N SER A 65 -9.54 16.65 1.09
CA SER A 65 -9.87 15.74 -0.02
C SER A 65 -9.43 16.31 -1.38
N ALA A 66 -9.84 17.54 -1.71
CA ALA A 66 -9.47 18.19 -2.96
C ALA A 66 -7.95 18.40 -3.07
N ALA A 67 -7.29 18.76 -1.96
CA ALA A 67 -5.84 18.89 -1.91
C ALA A 67 -5.13 17.55 -2.14
N PHE A 68 -5.66 16.45 -1.59
CA PHE A 68 -5.15 15.11 -1.84
C PHE A 68 -5.29 14.74 -3.32
N LEU A 69 -6.47 14.90 -3.92
CA LEU A 69 -6.69 14.59 -5.34
C LEU A 69 -5.75 15.40 -6.23
N LYS A 70 -5.54 16.69 -5.94
CA LYS A 70 -4.55 17.51 -6.66
C LYS A 70 -3.13 16.94 -6.56
N LYS A 71 -2.70 16.52 -5.37
CA LYS A 71 -1.38 15.88 -5.16
C LYS A 71 -1.30 14.50 -5.82
N PHE A 72 -2.39 13.75 -5.81
CA PHE A 72 -2.51 12.47 -6.50
C PHE A 72 -2.34 12.65 -7.99
N MET A 73 -2.99 13.64 -8.61
CA MET A 73 -2.87 13.89 -10.05
C MET A 73 -1.49 14.41 -10.44
N SER A 74 -0.87 15.27 -9.63
CA SER A 74 0.47 15.77 -9.91
C SER A 74 1.60 14.78 -9.60
N GLY A 75 1.31 13.70 -8.87
CA GLY A 75 2.31 12.73 -8.40
C GLY A 75 3.13 13.18 -7.20
N ALA A 76 2.72 14.28 -6.55
CA ALA A 76 3.36 14.77 -5.33
C ALA A 76 3.28 13.77 -4.17
N ILE A 77 2.36 12.80 -4.21
CA ILE A 77 2.26 11.74 -3.20
C ILE A 77 3.31 10.63 -3.36
N ASP A 78 3.89 10.47 -4.55
CA ASP A 78 4.76 9.32 -4.86
C ASP A 78 6.05 9.34 -4.03
N SER A 79 6.51 10.52 -3.63
CA SER A 79 7.69 10.66 -2.78
C SER A 79 7.48 10.05 -1.39
N ASP A 80 6.28 10.21 -0.83
CA ASP A 80 5.89 9.60 0.44
C ASP A 80 5.73 8.09 0.29
N LEU A 81 4.94 7.66 -0.72
CA LEU A 81 4.65 6.24 -0.99
C LEU A 81 5.92 5.43 -1.24
N LYS A 82 6.83 5.91 -2.10
CA LYS A 82 8.09 5.20 -2.37
C LYS A 82 8.98 5.10 -1.14
N THR A 83 8.93 6.10 -0.25
CA THR A 83 9.74 6.11 0.98
C THR A 83 9.19 5.09 1.97
N LYS A 84 7.87 5.11 2.23
CA LYS A 84 7.17 4.10 3.05
C LYS A 84 7.47 2.68 2.57
N TYR A 85 7.40 2.43 1.26
CA TYR A 85 7.76 1.12 0.71
C TYR A 85 9.21 0.73 0.98
N ARG A 86 10.17 1.60 0.62
CA ARG A 86 11.61 1.30 0.72
C ARG A 86 12.05 1.07 2.17
N ASP A 87 11.56 1.89 3.08
CA ASP A 87 11.90 1.81 4.49
C ASP A 87 11.27 0.56 5.12
N SER A 88 9.99 0.26 4.82
CA SER A 88 9.35 -0.98 5.27
C SER A 88 10.08 -2.22 4.77
N TRP A 89 10.53 -2.19 3.51
CA TRP A 89 11.31 -3.29 2.94
C TRP A 89 12.65 -3.44 3.64
N LEU A 90 13.36 -2.34 3.88
CA LEU A 90 14.65 -2.35 4.58
C LEU A 90 14.50 -2.89 6.01
N TYR A 91 13.45 -2.47 6.70
CA TYR A 91 13.11 -2.93 8.05
C TYR A 91 12.89 -4.44 8.06
N GLU A 92 11.95 -4.94 7.23
CA GLU A 92 11.62 -6.36 7.17
C GLU A 92 12.78 -7.23 6.68
N TYR A 93 13.65 -6.67 5.83
CA TYR A 93 14.88 -7.32 5.42
C TYR A 93 15.87 -7.44 6.58
N ALA A 94 16.12 -6.35 7.31
CA ALA A 94 17.05 -6.32 8.45
C ALA A 94 16.58 -7.25 9.59
N GLU A 95 15.27 -7.33 9.79
CA GLU A 95 14.62 -8.24 10.73
C GLU A 95 14.54 -9.70 10.24
N GLY A 96 15.02 -9.98 9.02
CA GLY A 96 15.05 -11.32 8.44
C GLY A 96 13.66 -11.88 8.08
N ARG A 97 12.63 -11.04 7.96
CA ARG A 97 11.24 -11.43 7.62
C ARG A 97 10.90 -11.29 6.14
N ALA A 98 11.68 -10.52 5.36
CA ALA A 98 11.54 -10.39 3.90
C ALA A 98 11.98 -11.66 3.12
N LYS A 99 11.28 -12.79 3.33
CA LYS A 99 11.63 -14.11 2.78
C LYS A 99 10.81 -14.50 1.55
N LYS A 100 9.65 -13.88 1.34
CA LYS A 100 8.70 -14.18 0.27
C LYS A 100 8.69 -13.03 -0.75
N PRO A 101 8.21 -13.25 -1.98
CA PRO A 101 7.90 -12.18 -2.91
C PRO A 101 7.01 -11.11 -2.26
N ILE A 102 7.47 -9.86 -2.25
CA ILE A 102 6.74 -8.72 -1.66
C ILE A 102 5.99 -7.98 -2.76
N TYR A 103 4.69 -7.77 -2.60
CA TYR A 103 3.89 -6.89 -3.44
C TYR A 103 3.51 -5.63 -2.67
N TYR A 104 3.65 -4.47 -3.30
CA TYR A 104 3.26 -3.19 -2.72
C TYR A 104 1.90 -2.73 -3.25
N LEU A 105 0.91 -2.68 -2.37
CA LEU A 105 -0.47 -2.39 -2.71
C LEU A 105 -0.89 -1.09 -2.02
N VAL A 106 -1.36 -0.12 -2.80
CA VAL A 106 -1.88 1.15 -2.26
C VAL A 106 -3.38 1.20 -2.52
N LEU A 107 -4.18 1.25 -1.46
CA LEU A 107 -5.62 1.43 -1.52
C LEU A 107 -5.98 2.91 -1.34
N ILE A 108 -6.64 3.48 -2.33
CA ILE A 108 -7.14 4.86 -2.32
C ILE A 108 -8.66 4.84 -2.12
N GLY A 109 -9.13 5.38 -1.00
CA GLY A 109 -10.55 5.66 -0.74
C GLY A 109 -11.04 6.85 -1.56
N ALA A 110 -10.95 6.75 -2.90
CA ALA A 110 -11.47 7.73 -3.84
C ALA A 110 -12.25 7.02 -4.94
N SER A 111 -13.58 6.99 -4.80
CA SER A 111 -14.49 6.41 -5.78
C SER A 111 -14.49 7.16 -7.12
N THR A 112 -14.11 8.45 -7.08
CA THR A 112 -14.04 9.33 -8.26
C THR A 112 -12.85 9.08 -9.18
N LEU A 113 -11.80 8.39 -8.71
CA LEU A 113 -10.64 8.05 -9.54
C LEU A 113 -10.97 6.93 -10.53
N SER A 114 -10.73 7.19 -11.80
CA SER A 114 -10.89 6.22 -12.89
C SER A 114 -9.77 5.16 -12.90
N ASP A 115 -10.06 4.01 -13.52
CA ASP A 115 -9.05 2.96 -13.74
C ASP A 115 -7.81 3.48 -14.49
N ALA A 116 -8.00 4.41 -15.44
CA ALA A 116 -6.89 5.00 -16.21
C ALA A 116 -5.96 5.86 -15.33
N GLU A 117 -6.52 6.62 -14.39
CA GLU A 117 -5.74 7.42 -13.43
C GLU A 117 -4.98 6.52 -12.45
N LEU A 118 -5.61 5.44 -11.98
CA LEU A 118 -5.00 4.43 -11.12
C LEU A 118 -3.85 3.69 -11.82
N ILE A 119 -4.01 3.31 -13.09
CA ILE A 119 -2.95 2.69 -13.90
C ILE A 119 -1.80 3.68 -14.12
N THR A 120 -2.12 4.92 -14.50
CA THR A 120 -1.10 5.98 -14.69
C THR A 120 -0.28 6.19 -13.43
N ARG A 121 -0.94 6.25 -12.26
CA ARG A 121 -0.28 6.37 -10.96
C ARG A 121 0.54 5.13 -10.61
N THR A 122 0.02 3.93 -10.88
CA THR A 122 0.74 2.67 -10.68
C THR A 122 2.05 2.65 -11.47
N ASP A 123 2.02 3.02 -12.75
CA ASP A 123 3.21 3.04 -13.59
C ASP A 123 4.20 4.13 -13.17
N ALA A 124 3.70 5.29 -12.74
CA ALA A 124 4.54 6.34 -12.18
C ALA A 124 5.26 5.87 -10.90
N LEU A 125 4.56 5.20 -9.99
CA LEU A 125 5.12 4.68 -8.75
C LEU A 125 6.12 3.54 -9.01
N LYS A 126 5.82 2.63 -9.94
CA LYS A 126 6.73 1.56 -10.38
C LYS A 126 8.08 2.10 -10.87
N ARG A 127 8.11 3.26 -11.53
CA ARG A 127 9.36 3.92 -11.96
C ARG A 127 10.17 4.52 -10.81
N GLN A 128 9.58 4.68 -9.63
CA GLN A 128 10.21 5.29 -8.47
C GLN A 128 10.64 4.30 -7.39
N ILE A 129 10.27 3.03 -7.53
CA ILE A 129 10.72 1.92 -6.68
C ILE A 129 11.60 0.97 -7.51
N PRO A 130 12.50 0.18 -6.89
CA PRO A 130 13.45 -0.65 -7.62
C PRO A 130 12.79 -1.92 -8.22
N MET A 131 11.86 -1.74 -9.17
CA MET A 131 11.21 -2.85 -9.90
C MET A 131 12.24 -3.68 -10.67
N ASN A 132 13.15 -3.01 -11.38
CA ASN A 132 14.23 -3.62 -12.14
C ASN A 132 15.59 -3.20 -11.58
N GLY A 133 16.58 -4.05 -11.83
CA GLY A 133 17.98 -3.80 -11.50
C GLY A 133 18.69 -2.94 -12.55
N PRO A 134 20.02 -2.80 -12.40
CA PRO A 134 20.83 -2.00 -13.31
C PRO A 134 20.63 -2.38 -14.79
N ALA A 135 20.55 -1.37 -15.65
CA ALA A 135 20.30 -1.50 -17.10
C ALA A 135 18.99 -2.24 -17.42
N ASP A 136 17.95 -2.00 -16.62
CA ASP A 136 16.60 -2.59 -16.76
C ASP A 136 16.57 -4.12 -16.72
N ARG A 137 17.61 -4.75 -16.16
CA ARG A 137 17.68 -6.21 -16.01
C ARG A 137 16.97 -6.66 -14.74
N PRO A 138 16.38 -7.87 -14.72
CA PRO A 138 15.81 -8.40 -13.49
C PRO A 138 16.85 -8.45 -12.36
N TRP A 139 16.44 -8.10 -11.15
CA TRP A 139 17.24 -8.32 -9.96
C TRP A 139 17.49 -9.82 -9.75
N LYS A 140 18.70 -10.19 -9.33
CA LYS A 140 18.96 -11.56 -8.83
C LYS A 140 18.13 -11.88 -7.59
N LYS A 141 17.87 -10.86 -6.77
CA LYS A 141 17.01 -10.87 -5.59
C LYS A 141 16.07 -9.67 -5.68
N PRO A 142 14.83 -9.86 -6.16
CA PRO A 142 13.89 -8.75 -6.34
C PRO A 142 13.57 -8.06 -5.01
N PHE A 143 13.58 -6.73 -5.02
CA PHE A 143 13.06 -5.94 -3.90
C PHE A 143 11.52 -6.02 -3.88
N VAL A 144 10.90 -5.90 -5.04
CA VAL A 144 9.44 -5.87 -5.23
C VAL A 144 9.05 -6.84 -6.34
N ALA A 145 8.01 -7.64 -6.11
CA ALA A 145 7.45 -8.57 -7.10
C ALA A 145 6.30 -7.94 -7.91
N GLY A 146 5.61 -6.96 -7.34
CA GLY A 146 4.58 -6.19 -8.02
C GLY A 146 4.17 -4.95 -7.24
N CYS A 147 3.58 -3.99 -7.93
CA CYS A 147 3.05 -2.77 -7.34
C CYS A 147 1.74 -2.39 -8.02
N ALA A 148 0.75 -1.97 -7.23
CA ALA A 148 -0.54 -1.53 -7.72
C ALA A 148 -1.12 -0.42 -6.83
N VAL A 149 -1.69 0.60 -7.47
CA VAL A 149 -2.50 1.64 -6.84
C VAL A 149 -3.94 1.43 -7.29
N MET A 150 -4.85 1.24 -6.34
CA MET A 150 -6.23 0.83 -6.61
C MET A 150 -7.19 1.64 -5.77
N ASN A 151 -8.40 1.89 -6.27
CA ASN A 151 -9.54 2.25 -5.42
C ASN A 151 -10.26 0.99 -4.91
N LEU A 152 -11.30 1.15 -4.08
CA LEU A 152 -12.09 0.03 -3.56
C LEU A 152 -12.64 -0.90 -4.66
N ALA A 153 -13.13 -0.32 -5.76
CA ALA A 153 -13.68 -1.10 -6.86
C ALA A 153 -12.61 -1.93 -7.57
N ALA A 154 -11.47 -1.34 -7.93
CA ALA A 154 -10.35 -2.03 -8.56
C ALA A 154 -9.74 -3.08 -7.62
N TRP A 155 -9.63 -2.77 -6.32
CA TRP A 155 -9.17 -3.70 -5.29
C TRP A 155 -10.06 -4.94 -5.25
N ASN A 156 -11.38 -4.76 -5.11
CA ASN A 156 -12.32 -5.88 -4.97
C ASN A 156 -12.47 -6.73 -6.25
N ARG A 157 -12.22 -6.15 -7.43
CA ARG A 157 -12.10 -6.92 -8.68
C ARG A 157 -10.82 -7.76 -8.75
N THR A 158 -9.74 -7.27 -8.16
CA THR A 158 -8.39 -7.87 -8.29
C THR A 158 -8.07 -8.86 -7.17
N LEU A 159 -8.43 -8.51 -5.93
CA LEU A 159 -8.11 -9.23 -4.70
C LEU A 159 -9.40 -9.74 -4.05
N THR A 160 -10.14 -10.57 -4.78
CA THR A 160 -11.44 -11.13 -4.34
C THR A 160 -11.36 -11.92 -3.02
N HIS A 161 -10.17 -12.40 -2.65
CA HIS A 161 -9.92 -13.14 -1.42
C HIS A 161 -9.61 -12.24 -0.20
N ILE A 162 -9.24 -10.96 -0.42
CA ILE A 162 -9.02 -9.98 0.65
C ILE A 162 -9.87 -8.75 0.32
N PRO A 163 -11.20 -8.79 0.50
CA PRO A 163 -12.06 -7.69 0.12
C PRO A 163 -11.78 -6.45 0.98
N ALA A 164 -11.83 -5.28 0.36
CA ALA A 164 -11.75 -3.96 0.98
C ALA A 164 -13.13 -3.29 1.05
N ASN A 165 -13.45 -2.64 2.16
CA ASN A 165 -14.73 -1.95 2.37
C ASN A 165 -14.52 -0.68 3.21
N ARG A 166 -15.52 0.20 3.23
CA ARG A 166 -15.60 1.23 4.26
C ARG A 166 -15.99 0.63 5.61
N VAL A 167 -15.61 1.28 6.71
CA VAL A 167 -16.03 0.88 8.07
C VAL A 167 -17.44 1.41 8.36
N GLY A 168 -17.71 2.65 7.95
CA GLY A 168 -19.04 3.25 7.97
C GLY A 168 -19.96 2.81 6.81
N PRO A 169 -21.29 3.00 6.96
CA PRO A 169 -22.27 2.71 5.91
C PRO A 169 -22.15 3.62 4.68
#